data_AF-A0A7X7FQ56-F1
#
_entry.id   AF-A0A7X7FQ56-F1
#
_cell.length_a   1.000
_cell.length_b   1.000
_cell.length_c   1.000
_cell.angle_alpha   90.00
_cell.angle_beta   90.00
_cell.angle_gamma   90.00
#
_symmetry.space_group_name_H-M   'P 1'
#
loop_
_entity.id
_entity.type
_entity.pdbx_description
1 polymer ?
#
loop_
_entity_poly.entity_id
_entity_poly.type
_entity_poly.pdbx_seq_one_letter_code
_entity_poly.pdbx_strand_id
1 'polypeptide(L)'
;MTQNEPTREERIVLAHGGGGELTRRLIQERFLPPLANPLLSPLSDSAILSVSGRIAFTTDSFVVQPLEFPGGDIGRLAVCGTVNDLAVAGAVPKALSLAIVMEEGLELALLDRVIRSIAETAAEAGVVIATGDTKVI
;
A
#
# COMPACT_ATOMS: atom_id res chain seq x y z
N MET A 1 -6.97 -4.01 35.74
CA MET A 1 -6.56 -3.52 34.41
C MET A 1 -6.45 -4.74 33.51
N THR A 2 -7.57 -5.20 32.96
CA THR A 2 -7.59 -6.31 32.00
C THR A 2 -7.16 -5.75 30.66
N GLN A 3 -5.97 -6.14 30.20
CA GLN A 3 -5.57 -5.92 28.82
C GLN A 3 -6.53 -6.75 27.95
N ASN A 4 -7.33 -6.09 27.12
CA ASN A 4 -8.12 -6.77 26.10
C ASN A 4 -7.12 -7.34 25.09
N GLU A 5 -6.98 -8.67 25.07
CA GLU A 5 -6.34 -9.33 23.93
C GLU A 5 -7.16 -9.01 22.67
N PRO A 6 -6.51 -8.58 21.58
CA PRO A 6 -7.21 -8.28 20.35
C PRO A 6 -7.92 -9.55 19.86
N THR A 7 -9.23 -9.45 19.65
CA THR A 7 -10.02 -10.58 19.15
C THR A 7 -9.56 -10.98 17.74
N ARG A 8 -9.88 -12.20 17.31
CA ARG A 8 -9.49 -12.72 15.98
C ARG A 8 -9.96 -11.82 14.81
N GLU A 9 -10.93 -10.94 15.04
CA GLU A 9 -11.43 -9.94 14.08
C GLU A 9 -10.48 -8.74 13.90
N GLU A 10 -9.48 -8.55 14.76
CA GLU A 10 -8.53 -7.43 14.71
C GLU A 10 -7.19 -7.78 14.04
N ARG A 11 -7.09 -8.98 13.44
CA ARG A 11 -5.87 -9.48 12.78
C ARG A 11 -6.14 -9.95 11.35
N ILE A 12 -5.10 -9.90 10.53
CA ILE A 12 -5.06 -10.53 9.21
C ILE A 12 -5.15 -12.04 9.37
N VAL A 13 -5.87 -12.67 8.45
CA VAL A 13 -6.07 -14.12 8.36
C VAL A 13 -5.89 -14.52 6.91
N LEU A 14 -5.58 -15.78 6.62
CA LEU A 14 -5.32 -16.24 5.24
C LEU A 14 -6.44 -15.85 4.25
N ALA A 15 -7.69 -15.87 4.71
CA ALA A 15 -8.85 -15.52 3.88
C ALA A 15 -8.87 -14.05 3.41
N HIS A 16 -8.13 -13.14 4.05
CA HIS A 16 -7.95 -11.76 3.56
C HIS A 16 -7.10 -11.69 2.28
N GLY A 17 -6.29 -12.71 1.97
CA GLY A 17 -5.48 -12.79 0.75
C GLY A 17 -6.07 -13.68 -0.36
N GLY A 18 -7.25 -14.26 -0.14
CA GLY A 18 -7.84 -15.27 -1.02
C GLY A 18 -8.67 -14.75 -2.20
N GLY A 19 -8.86 -13.43 -2.33
CA GLY A 19 -9.67 -12.82 -3.40
C GLY A 19 -11.19 -12.89 -3.19
N GLY A 20 -11.64 -13.36 -2.01
CA GLY A 20 -13.06 -13.47 -1.67
C GLY A 20 -13.63 -12.22 -0.98
N GLU A 21 -14.74 -12.42 -0.28
CA GLU A 21 -15.46 -11.33 0.42
C GLU A 21 -14.58 -10.61 1.46
N LEU A 22 -13.74 -11.33 2.20
CA LEU A 22 -12.84 -10.70 3.19
C LEU A 22 -11.77 -9.84 2.52
N THR A 23 -11.19 -10.29 1.39
CA THR A 23 -10.26 -9.46 0.60
C THR A 23 -10.94 -8.18 0.13
N ARG A 24 -12.16 -8.30 -0.42
CA ARG A 24 -12.94 -7.15 -0.88
C ARG A 24 -13.24 -6.16 0.24
N ARG A 25 -13.64 -6.64 1.43
CA ARG A 25 -13.86 -5.80 2.61
C ARG A 25 -12.59 -5.11 3.08
N LEU A 26 -11.48 -5.85 3.18
CA LEU A 26 -10.20 -5.27 3.58
C LEU A 26 -9.81 -4.11 2.66
N ILE A 27 -9.92 -4.32 1.35
CA ILE A 27 -9.65 -3.30 0.35
C ILE A 27 -10.61 -2.09 0.54
N GLN A 28 -11.91 -2.33 0.60
CA GLN A 28 -12.92 -1.26 0.67
C GLN A 28 -12.89 -0.46 1.99
N GLU A 29 -12.62 -1.11 3.10
CA GLU A 29 -12.72 -0.50 4.43
C GLU A 29 -11.38 0.09 4.90
N ARG A 30 -10.25 -0.49 4.47
CA ARG A 30 -8.93 -0.09 4.96
C ARG A 30 -8.05 0.57 3.90
N PHE A 31 -8.09 0.10 2.65
CA PHE A 31 -7.15 0.56 1.62
C PHE A 31 -7.71 1.73 0.81
N LEU A 32 -8.95 1.63 0.30
CA LEU A 32 -9.56 2.69 -0.49
C LEU A 32 -9.68 4.01 0.27
N PRO A 33 -10.16 4.08 1.53
CA PRO A 33 -10.45 5.36 2.15
C PRO A 33 -9.24 6.33 2.17
N PRO A 34 -8.02 5.89 2.51
CA PRO A 34 -6.84 6.75 2.43
C PRO A 34 -6.22 6.85 1.03
N LEU A 35 -6.41 5.87 0.13
CA LEU A 35 -5.75 5.82 -1.19
C LEU A 35 -6.64 6.26 -2.37
N ALA A 36 -7.91 6.60 -2.12
CA ALA A 36 -8.91 6.86 -3.15
C ALA A 36 -8.48 7.94 -4.14
N ASN A 37 -8.56 7.60 -5.42
CA ASN A 37 -8.31 8.50 -6.53
C ASN A 37 -8.99 7.93 -7.80
N PRO A 38 -9.20 8.72 -8.86
CA PRO A 38 -9.93 8.26 -10.04
C PRO A 38 -9.38 7.00 -10.73
N LEU A 39 -8.10 6.67 -10.53
CA LEU A 39 -7.48 5.48 -11.11
C LEU A 39 -7.73 4.23 -10.26
N LEU A 40 -7.64 4.35 -8.94
CA LEU A 40 -7.79 3.21 -8.01
C LEU A 40 -9.24 2.92 -7.64
N SER A 41 -10.06 3.96 -7.48
CA SER A 41 -11.46 3.84 -7.01
C SER A 41 -12.35 2.88 -7.82
N PRO A 42 -12.17 2.70 -9.15
CA PRO A 42 -12.93 1.72 -9.91
C PRO A 42 -12.69 0.26 -9.51
N LEU A 43 -11.55 -0.06 -8.88
CA LEU A 43 -11.14 -1.42 -8.52
C LEU A 43 -11.22 -2.41 -9.69
N SER A 44 -10.85 -1.94 -10.88
CA SER A 44 -10.64 -2.77 -12.06
C SER A 44 -9.33 -3.55 -11.95
N ASP A 45 -9.18 -4.60 -12.76
CA ASP A 45 -7.96 -5.44 -12.80
C ASP A 45 -6.69 -4.67 -13.20
N SER A 46 -6.83 -3.45 -13.72
CA SER A 46 -5.72 -2.57 -14.05
C SER A 46 -6.11 -1.10 -13.94
N ALA A 47 -5.11 -0.24 -13.73
CA ALA A 47 -5.24 1.20 -13.88
C ALA A 47 -4.89 1.61 -15.30
N ILE A 48 -5.68 2.52 -15.89
CA ILE A 48 -5.43 3.04 -17.23
C ILE A 48 -4.73 4.38 -17.14
N LEU A 49 -3.45 4.42 -17.50
CA LEU A 49 -2.63 5.63 -17.50
C LEU A 49 -2.56 6.25 -18.90
N SER A 50 -2.97 7.52 -19.02
CA SER A 50 -2.78 8.29 -20.25
C SER A 50 -1.38 8.87 -20.26
N VAL A 51 -0.48 8.34 -21.10
CA VAL A 51 0.91 8.76 -21.19
C VAL A 51 1.28 9.19 -22.61
N SER A 52 2.13 10.20 -22.73
CA SER A 52 2.72 10.66 -23.99
C SER A 52 4.23 10.75 -23.88
N GLY A 53 4.96 10.20 -24.85
CA GLY A 53 6.42 10.24 -24.89
C GLY A 53 7.07 9.06 -24.15
N ARG A 54 8.29 9.28 -23.63
CA ARG A 54 9.06 8.24 -22.94
C ARG A 54 8.62 8.11 -21.48
N ILE A 55 8.59 6.88 -21.00
CA ILE A 55 8.29 6.56 -19.60
C ILE A 55 9.56 6.03 -18.92
N ALA A 56 9.76 6.42 -17.67
CA ALA A 56 10.65 5.71 -16.75
C ALA A 56 9.78 4.78 -15.91
N PHE A 57 10.23 3.55 -15.71
CA PHE A 57 9.50 2.52 -15.00
C PHE A 57 10.48 1.73 -14.14
N THR A 58 10.16 1.59 -12.86
CA THR A 58 10.98 0.89 -11.87
C THR A 58 10.06 0.12 -10.91
N THR A 59 10.65 -0.81 -10.17
CA THR A 59 9.99 -1.56 -9.11
C THR A 59 11.02 -1.90 -8.06
N ASP A 60 10.59 -1.98 -6.80
CA ASP A 60 11.41 -2.48 -5.71
C ASP A 60 10.53 -3.22 -4.69
N SER A 61 11.15 -4.07 -3.87
CA SER A 61 10.49 -4.79 -2.78
C SER A 61 11.12 -4.40 -1.45
N PHE A 62 10.27 -4.10 -0.47
CA PHE A 62 10.70 -3.59 0.82
C PHE A 62 10.41 -4.64 1.90
N VAL A 63 11.46 -5.06 2.61
CA VAL A 63 11.41 -6.14 3.62
C VAL A 63 12.05 -5.73 4.94
N VAL A 64 12.00 -4.43 5.25
CA VAL A 64 12.64 -3.86 6.45
C VAL A 64 12.03 -4.39 7.74
N GLN A 65 12.87 -4.55 8.76
CA GLN A 65 12.45 -4.87 10.13
C GLN A 65 13.18 -3.96 11.13
N PRO A 66 12.49 -3.40 12.15
CA PRO A 66 11.04 -3.46 12.37
C PRO A 66 10.24 -2.73 11.26
N LEU A 67 8.92 -3.00 11.16
CA LEU A 67 8.06 -2.34 10.18
C LEU A 67 7.87 -0.84 10.46
N GLU A 68 7.93 -0.44 11.72
CA GLU A 68 7.94 0.95 12.19
C GLU A 68 9.29 1.21 12.89
N PHE A 69 9.97 2.29 12.54
CA PHE A 69 11.31 2.62 13.04
C PHE A 69 11.49 4.13 13.25
N PRO A 70 12.54 4.57 13.98
CA PRO A 70 12.80 6.01 14.12
C PRO A 70 12.97 6.68 12.76
N GLY A 71 12.07 7.62 12.44
CA GLY A 71 12.09 8.39 11.19
C GLY A 71 11.19 7.86 10.06
N GLY A 72 10.48 6.74 10.25
CA GLY A 72 9.50 6.27 9.26
C GLY A 72 8.99 4.85 9.50
N ASP A 73 8.40 4.29 8.46
CA ASP A 73 7.91 2.92 8.43
C ASP A 73 8.11 2.33 7.03
N ILE A 74 7.81 1.04 6.88
CA ILE A 74 7.89 0.31 5.61
C ILE A 74 7.07 0.98 4.49
N GLY A 75 5.94 1.62 4.81
CA GLY A 75 5.07 2.31 3.87
C GLY A 75 5.72 3.57 3.31
N ARG A 76 6.22 4.44 4.20
CA ARG A 76 7.02 5.61 3.80
C ARG A 76 8.25 5.20 3.00
N LEU A 77 8.97 4.19 3.46
CA LEU A 77 10.16 3.68 2.76
C LEU A 77 9.82 3.21 1.35
N ALA A 78 8.71 2.47 1.20
CA ALA A 78 8.29 1.95 -0.10
C ALA A 78 7.98 3.07 -1.10
N VAL A 79 7.21 4.08 -0.68
CA VAL A 79 6.90 5.23 -1.54
C VAL A 79 8.15 6.03 -1.86
N CYS A 80 8.93 6.42 -0.85
CA CYS A 80 10.13 7.23 -1.05
C CYS A 80 11.17 6.51 -1.92
N GLY A 81 11.41 5.21 -1.71
CA GLY A 81 12.36 4.43 -2.49
C GLY A 81 12.00 4.43 -3.97
N THR A 82 10.76 4.05 -4.31
CA THR A 82 10.31 4.01 -5.71
C THR A 82 10.23 5.40 -6.35
N VAL A 83 9.81 6.42 -5.60
CA VAL A 83 9.81 7.82 -6.07
C VAL A 83 11.24 8.30 -6.35
N ASN A 84 12.19 7.98 -5.48
CA ASN A 84 13.58 8.38 -5.64
C ASN A 84 14.20 7.74 -6.89
N ASP A 85 14.01 6.44 -7.12
CA ASP A 85 14.50 5.76 -8.33
C ASP A 85 14.06 6.45 -9.62
N LEU A 86 12.79 6.85 -9.68
CA LEU A 86 12.24 7.61 -10.81
C LEU A 86 12.86 9.01 -10.90
N ALA A 87 13.02 9.70 -9.77
CA ALA A 87 13.58 11.03 -9.71
C ALA A 87 15.06 11.07 -10.14
N VAL A 88 15.89 10.10 -9.70
CA VAL A 88 17.31 10.05 -10.09
C VAL A 88 17.48 9.74 -11.58
N ALA A 89 16.52 9.04 -12.18
CA ALA A 89 16.46 8.81 -13.62
C ALA A 89 16.02 10.05 -14.43
N GLY A 90 15.73 11.18 -13.75
CA GLY A 90 15.28 12.43 -14.35
C GLY A 90 13.80 12.44 -14.73
N ALA A 91 13.00 11.48 -14.24
CA ALA A 91 11.56 11.46 -14.48
C ALA A 91 10.81 12.29 -13.43
N VAL A 92 9.59 12.71 -13.78
CA VAL A 92 8.61 13.24 -12.82
C VAL A 92 7.66 12.11 -12.47
N PRO A 93 7.71 11.56 -11.24
CA PRO A 93 6.81 10.49 -10.81
C PRO A 93 5.35 10.92 -10.91
N LYS A 94 4.46 9.98 -11.29
CA LYS A 94 3.03 10.26 -11.47
C LYS A 94 2.13 9.25 -10.76
N ALA A 95 2.44 7.97 -10.89
CA ALA A 95 1.65 6.89 -10.33
C ALA A 95 2.57 5.76 -9.87
N LEU A 96 2.16 5.08 -8.81
CA LEU A 96 2.78 3.86 -8.29
C LEU A 96 1.75 2.73 -8.29
N SER A 97 2.21 1.50 -8.47
CA SER A 97 1.45 0.30 -8.06
C SER A 97 1.86 -0.11 -6.65
N LEU A 98 0.94 -0.66 -5.86
CA LEU A 98 1.21 -1.13 -4.50
C LEU A 98 0.84 -2.61 -4.35
N ALA A 99 1.86 -3.48 -4.24
CA ALA A 99 1.66 -4.87 -3.89
C ALA A 99 2.02 -5.09 -2.42
N ILE A 100 1.10 -5.70 -1.66
CA ILE A 100 1.28 -5.99 -0.24
C ILE A 100 1.22 -7.50 -0.01
N VAL A 101 2.25 -8.04 0.64
CA VAL A 101 2.28 -9.40 1.17
C VAL A 101 2.33 -9.31 2.69
N MET A 102 1.36 -9.92 3.36
CA MET A 102 1.23 -9.89 4.82
C MET A 102 1.28 -11.30 5.39
N GLU A 103 1.80 -11.43 6.60
CA GLU A 103 1.70 -12.68 7.35
C GLU A 103 0.34 -12.78 8.06
N GLU A 104 -0.23 -13.98 8.12
CA GLU A 104 -1.36 -14.26 9.01
C GLU A 104 -1.01 -13.87 10.46
N GLY A 105 -1.94 -13.18 11.13
CA GLY A 105 -1.75 -12.66 12.48
C GLY A 105 -1.28 -11.21 12.56
N LEU A 106 -0.91 -10.56 11.43
CA LEU A 106 -0.61 -9.12 11.42
C LEU A 106 -1.79 -8.31 11.99
N GLU A 107 -1.51 -7.35 12.86
CA GLU A 107 -2.56 -6.49 13.43
C GLU A 107 -3.14 -5.55 12.37
N LEU A 108 -4.47 -5.51 12.27
CA LEU A 108 -5.16 -4.56 11.39
C LEU A 108 -4.81 -3.11 11.75
N ALA A 109 -4.62 -2.81 13.04
CA ALA A 109 -4.22 -1.49 13.48
C ALA A 109 -2.82 -1.09 12.98
N LEU A 110 -1.89 -2.04 12.83
CA LEU A 110 -0.58 -1.78 12.25
C LEU A 110 -0.69 -1.56 10.74
N LEU A 111 -1.48 -2.40 10.06
CA LEU A 111 -1.78 -2.24 8.64
C LEU A 111 -2.37 -0.85 8.35
N ASP A 112 -3.36 -0.41 9.13
CA ASP A 112 -4.00 0.89 8.97
C ASP A 112 -3.01 2.06 9.10
N ARG A 113 -2.03 1.95 10.00
CA ARG A 113 -0.97 2.97 10.14
C ARG A 113 -0.04 2.98 8.93
N VAL A 114 0.38 1.81 8.45
CA VAL A 114 1.24 1.69 7.26
C VAL A 114 0.53 2.22 6.01
N ILE A 115 -0.73 1.84 5.77
CA ILE A 115 -1.50 2.33 4.62
C ILE A 115 -1.67 3.86 4.69
N ARG A 116 -1.90 4.42 5.87
CA ARG A 116 -1.97 5.87 6.05
C ARG A 116 -0.65 6.55 5.73
N SER A 117 0.47 5.99 6.22
CA SER A 117 1.81 6.50 5.91
C SER A 117 2.13 6.45 4.42
N ILE A 118 1.70 5.40 3.72
CA ILE A 118 1.77 5.32 2.24
C ILE A 118 0.98 6.47 1.61
N ALA A 119 -0.27 6.68 2.05
CA ALA A 119 -1.13 7.73 1.50
C ALA A 119 -0.54 9.13 1.71
N GLU A 120 -0.11 9.43 2.93
CA GLU A 120 0.52 10.70 3.30
C GLU A 120 1.81 10.93 2.49
N THR A 121 2.68 9.92 2.41
CA THR A 121 3.94 10.01 1.65
C THR A 121 3.70 10.14 0.14
N ALA A 122 2.69 9.46 -0.40
CA ALA A 122 2.32 9.59 -1.81
C ALA A 122 1.81 11.01 -2.11
N ALA A 123 0.99 11.58 -1.21
CA ALA A 123 0.52 12.95 -1.30
C ALA A 123 1.67 13.97 -1.21
N GLU A 124 2.61 13.78 -0.26
CA GLU A 124 3.83 14.59 -0.14
C GLU A 124 4.65 14.60 -1.45
N ALA A 125 4.76 13.44 -2.12
CA ALA A 125 5.49 13.29 -3.38
C ALA A 125 4.69 13.72 -4.62
N GLY A 126 3.41 14.06 -4.48
CA GLY A 126 2.53 14.40 -5.60
C GLY A 126 2.24 13.24 -6.55
N VAL A 127 2.26 11.99 -6.04
CA VAL A 127 1.94 10.77 -6.78
C VAL A 127 0.66 10.12 -6.24
N VAL A 128 0.09 9.20 -7.02
CA VAL A 128 -1.04 8.38 -6.57
C VAL A 128 -0.70 6.91 -6.59
N ILE A 129 -1.29 6.13 -5.68
CA ILE A 129 -1.35 4.68 -5.83
C ILE A 129 -2.45 4.38 -6.85
N ALA A 130 -2.08 3.97 -8.05
CA ALA A 130 -3.02 3.80 -9.17
C ALA A 130 -3.67 2.41 -9.18
N THR A 131 -2.95 1.39 -8.73
CA THR A 131 -3.41 -0.01 -8.68
C THR A 131 -2.70 -0.75 -7.54
N GLY A 132 -3.17 -1.95 -7.20
CA GLY A 132 -2.48 -2.77 -6.21
C GLY A 132 -2.88 -4.24 -6.20
N ASP A 133 -2.18 -5.01 -5.37
CA ASP A 133 -2.48 -6.42 -5.08
C ASP A 133 -2.30 -6.69 -3.58
N THR A 134 -3.00 -7.70 -3.08
CA THR A 134 -2.94 -8.10 -1.67
C THR A 134 -2.86 -9.61 -1.55
N LYS A 135 -1.85 -10.09 -0.83
CA LYS A 135 -1.63 -11.50 -0.53
C LYS A 135 -1.38 -11.70 0.96
N VAL A 136 -1.80 -12.86 1.46
CA VAL A 136 -1.55 -13.29 2.83
C VAL A 136 -0.87 -14.65 2.78
N ILE A 137 0.25 -14.77 3.51
CA ILE A 137 1.07 -15.98 3.62
C ILE A 137 1.07 -16.54 5.04
#